data_AF-A0A839NKK3-F1
#
_entry.id   AF-A0A839NKK3-F1
#
_cell.length_a   1.000
_cell.length_b   1.000
_cell.length_c   1.000
_cell.angle_alpha   90.00
_cell.angle_beta   90.00
_cell.angle_gamma   90.00
#
_symmetry.space_group_name_H-M   'P 1'
#
loop_
_entity.id
_entity.type
_entity.pdbx_description
1 polymer ?
#
loop_
_entity_poly.entity_id
_entity_poly.type
_entity_poly.pdbx_seq_one_letter_code
_entity_poly.pdbx_strand_id
1 'polypeptide(L)'
;MKHQFILPSFPDSNFEIEVSFWTGKQILYKDEVLVEQSVEIGKPFLIPDSNRKIVKAYPKSAFPDIIPVLEINDIKYSIVERLPWYQMAFALLPFLLAFIDGGALGAVLAGVIGAVASLLNLLILRNDQFGKIKYLYVINVTLIAYASYFFYEAMIKEWIN
;
A
#
# COMPACT_ATOMS: atom_id res chain seq x y z
N MET A 1 7.23 4.66 -1.89
CA MET A 1 6.66 6.03 -1.94
C MET A 1 7.15 6.78 -0.74
N LYS A 2 7.46 8.07 -0.91
CA LYS A 2 7.91 8.98 0.13
C LYS A 2 6.72 9.80 0.64
N HIS A 3 6.59 9.92 1.94
CA HIS A 3 5.55 10.74 2.57
C HIS A 3 6.14 11.59 3.67
N GLN A 4 5.88 12.89 3.60
CA GLN A 4 6.28 13.84 4.61
C GLN A 4 5.13 14.13 5.57
N PHE A 5 5.44 14.21 6.87
CA PHE A 5 4.45 14.44 7.91
C PHE A 5 5.10 15.04 9.16
N ILE A 6 4.27 15.58 10.04
CA ILE A 6 4.68 16.12 11.34
C ILE A 6 4.07 15.24 12.42
N LEU A 7 4.84 14.94 13.46
CA LEU A 7 4.34 14.23 14.64
C LEU A 7 4.06 15.25 15.75
N PRO A 8 2.87 15.24 16.37
CA PRO A 8 2.56 16.14 17.49
C PRO A 8 3.53 16.02 18.67
N SER A 9 4.14 14.85 18.87
CA SER A 9 5.18 14.64 19.89
C SER A 9 6.54 15.28 19.54
N PHE A 10 6.70 15.79 18.32
CA PHE A 10 7.92 16.39 17.77
C PHE A 10 7.55 17.57 16.86
N PRO A 11 6.97 18.65 17.39
CA PRO A 11 6.37 19.73 16.59
C PRO A 11 7.39 20.49 15.73
N ASP A 12 8.66 20.48 16.14
CA ASP A 12 9.75 21.21 15.47
C ASP A 12 10.55 20.33 14.48
N SER A 13 10.13 19.09 14.26
CA SER A 13 10.82 18.14 13.37
C SER A 13 9.94 17.72 12.20
N ASN A 14 10.58 17.58 11.04
CA ASN A 14 9.97 17.02 9.84
C ASN A 14 10.29 15.53 9.73
N PHE A 15 9.27 14.72 9.47
CA PHE A 15 9.45 13.29 9.23
C PHE A 15 9.18 12.95 7.77
N GLU A 16 9.98 12.03 7.23
CA GLU A 16 9.74 11.41 5.94
C GLU A 16 9.75 9.89 6.10
N ILE A 17 8.71 9.21 5.63
CA ILE A 17 8.70 7.75 5.56
C ILE A 17 8.74 7.29 4.11
N GLU A 18 9.64 6.36 3.83
CA GLU A 18 9.66 5.59 2.60
C GLU A 18 9.04 4.23 2.83
N VAL A 19 7.96 3.94 2.10
CA VAL A 19 7.29 2.64 2.15
C VAL A 19 7.49 1.93 0.82
N SER A 20 8.07 0.73 0.88
CA SER A 20 8.09 -0.23 -0.23
C SER A 20 6.80 -1.04 -0.21
N PHE A 21 6.00 -0.95 -1.27
CA PHE A 21 4.74 -1.69 -1.36
C PHE A 21 4.92 -3.18 -1.61
N TRP A 22 5.96 -3.56 -2.35
CA TRP A 22 6.22 -4.97 -2.67
C TRP A 22 6.78 -5.74 -1.47
N THR A 23 7.61 -5.09 -0.66
CA THR A 23 8.28 -5.76 0.47
C THR A 23 7.72 -5.37 1.83
N GLY A 24 6.85 -4.35 1.90
CA GLY A 24 6.39 -3.76 3.16
C GLY A 24 7.50 -3.08 3.97
N LYS A 25 8.74 -3.00 3.44
CA LYS A 25 9.87 -2.37 4.12
C LYS A 25 9.60 -0.88 4.28
N GLN A 26 9.86 -0.38 5.47
CA GLN A 26 9.68 1.01 5.84
C GLN A 26 11.01 1.59 6.27
N ILE A 27 11.31 2.80 5.82
CA ILE A 27 12.48 3.57 6.21
C ILE A 27 11.97 4.92 6.69
N LEU A 28 12.35 5.33 7.89
CA LEU A 28 11.93 6.60 8.48
C LEU A 28 13.12 7.54 8.55
N TYR A 29 12.90 8.79 8.20
CA TYR A 29 13.84 9.90 8.33
C TYR A 29 13.23 10.95 9.26
N LYS A 30 14.07 11.56 10.09
CA LYS A 30 13.75 12.72 10.92
C LYS A 30 14.75 13.81 10.55
N ASP A 31 14.28 14.94 10.05
CA ASP A 31 15.12 16.07 9.65
C ASP A 31 16.24 15.61 8.69
N GLU A 32 15.88 14.81 7.67
CA GLU A 32 16.77 14.19 6.67
C GLU A 32 17.75 13.12 7.22
N VAL A 33 17.76 12.87 8.52
CA VAL A 33 18.59 11.85 9.16
C VAL A 33 17.82 10.53 9.29
N LEU A 34 18.44 9.44 8.86
CA LEU A 34 17.87 8.09 8.98
C LEU A 34 17.61 7.74 10.45
N VAL A 35 16.38 7.32 10.75
CA VAL A 35 15.97 6.83 12.07
C VAL A 35 16.27 5.34 12.16
N GLU A 36 16.94 4.94 13.24
CA GLU A 36 17.24 3.55 13.50
C GLU A 36 15.97 2.74 13.78
N GLN A 37 15.93 1.49 13.30
CA GLN A 37 14.85 0.56 13.56
C GLN A 37 15.36 -0.58 14.45
N SER A 38 14.65 -0.84 15.55
CA SER A 38 15.00 -1.93 16.46
C SER A 38 14.69 -3.30 15.85
N VAL A 39 15.44 -4.31 16.30
CA VAL A 39 15.21 -5.73 15.97
C VAL A 39 14.17 -6.42 16.87
N GLU A 40 13.64 -5.71 17.87
CA GLU A 40 12.60 -6.25 18.75
C GLU A 40 11.27 -6.52 18.03
N ILE A 41 10.36 -7.24 18.71
CA ILE A 41 9.03 -7.54 18.19
C ILE A 41 8.30 -6.24 17.85
N GLY A 42 7.73 -6.17 16.64
CA GLY A 42 7.07 -4.98 16.14
C GLY A 42 8.01 -3.94 15.49
N LYS A 43 9.33 -4.16 15.54
CA LYS A 43 10.36 -3.37 14.84
C LYS A 43 10.13 -1.84 14.92
N PRO A 44 10.02 -1.26 16.14
CA PRO A 44 9.78 0.16 16.28
C PRO A 44 10.96 0.98 15.76
N PHE A 45 10.64 2.15 15.23
CA PHE A 45 11.60 3.21 14.99
C PHE A 45 11.99 3.87 16.30
N LEU A 46 13.29 4.13 16.47
CA LEU A 46 13.88 4.71 17.67
C LEU A 46 14.11 6.20 17.44
N ILE A 47 13.12 7.02 17.79
CA ILE A 47 13.15 8.46 17.52
C ILE A 47 13.73 9.20 18.74
N PRO A 48 14.86 9.91 18.62
CA PRO A 48 15.39 10.73 19.70
C PRO A 48 14.55 12.00 19.87
N ASP A 49 14.11 12.26 21.10
CA ASP A 49 13.51 13.52 21.54
C ASP A 49 14.59 14.60 21.78
N SER A 50 14.15 15.85 21.87
CA SER A 50 14.87 17.03 22.33
C SER A 50 15.73 16.78 23.57
N ASN A 51 15.25 15.97 24.52
CA ASN A 51 15.98 15.58 25.73
C ASN A 51 16.91 14.36 25.54
N ARG A 52 17.18 13.93 24.30
CA ARG A 52 17.91 12.71 23.94
C ARG A 52 17.29 11.40 24.46
N LYS A 53 16.05 11.44 24.95
CA LYS A 53 15.29 10.23 25.29
C LYS A 53 14.80 9.57 24.01
N ILE A 54 14.91 8.24 23.94
CA ILE A 54 14.39 7.48 22.80
C ILE A 54 12.89 7.24 22.97
N VAL A 55 12.12 7.61 21.96
CA VAL A 55 10.70 7.32 21.81
C VAL A 55 10.54 6.23 20.76
N LYS A 56 9.78 5.19 21.09
CA LYS A 56 9.49 4.08 20.19
C LYS A 56 8.24 4.40 19.36
N ALA A 57 8.37 4.35 18.03
CA ALA A 57 7.25 4.46 17.11
C ALA A 57 7.03 3.13 16.39
N TYR A 58 5.92 2.46 16.66
CA TYR A 58 5.60 1.15 16.08
C TYR A 58 4.84 1.31 14.77
N PRO A 59 5.34 0.76 13.65
CA PRO A 59 4.56 0.69 12.42
C PRO A 59 3.43 -0.35 12.58
N LYS A 60 2.18 0.10 12.49
CA LYS A 60 0.98 -0.76 12.57
C LYS A 60 0.20 -0.72 11.26
N SER A 61 -0.45 -1.83 10.93
CA SER A 61 -1.37 -1.89 9.80
C SER A 61 -2.53 -0.92 10.00
N ALA A 62 -2.92 -0.24 8.92
CA ALA A 62 -4.00 0.73 8.87
C ALA A 62 -5.17 0.24 8.01
N PHE A 63 -5.40 -1.08 7.98
CA PHE A 63 -6.42 -1.73 7.17
C PHE A 63 -7.75 -0.95 7.15
N PRO A 64 -8.36 -0.71 5.97
CA PRO A 64 -8.03 -1.27 4.65
C PRO A 64 -6.92 -0.56 3.89
N ASP A 65 -6.22 0.38 4.54
CA ASP A 65 -5.14 1.12 3.90
C ASP A 65 -3.85 0.28 3.79
N ILE A 66 -3.12 0.51 2.70
CA ILE A 66 -1.82 -0.10 2.41
C ILE A 66 -0.65 0.70 3.02
N ILE A 67 -0.89 1.95 3.43
CA ILE A 67 0.12 2.74 4.15
C ILE A 67 -0.09 2.56 5.66
N PRO A 68 0.94 2.18 6.42
CA PRO A 68 0.85 1.97 7.85
C PRO A 68 0.63 3.28 8.63
N VAL A 69 0.18 3.15 9.87
CA VAL A 69 0.17 4.22 10.86
C VAL A 69 1.36 4.04 11.81
N LEU A 70 1.84 5.13 12.40
CA LEU A 70 2.83 5.07 13.48
C LEU A 70 2.11 5.14 14.82
N GLU A 71 2.38 4.19 15.70
CA GLU A 71 1.84 4.15 17.06
C GLU A 71 2.94 4.58 18.04
N ILE A 72 2.71 5.68 18.75
CA ILE A 72 3.62 6.23 19.77
C ILE A 72 2.80 6.42 21.05
N ASN A 73 3.25 5.81 22.16
CA ASN A 73 2.53 5.85 23.45
C ASN A 73 1.04 5.46 23.31
N ASP A 74 0.75 4.36 22.61
CA ASP A 74 -0.61 3.85 22.32
C ASP A 74 -1.51 4.78 21.48
N ILE A 75 -0.99 5.90 20.99
CA ILE A 75 -1.69 6.82 20.10
C ILE A 75 -1.27 6.54 18.66
N LYS A 76 -2.25 6.31 17.78
CA LYS A 76 -2.04 6.08 16.35
C LYS A 76 -2.02 7.39 15.59
N TYR A 77 -0.90 7.65 14.92
CA TYR A 77 -0.69 8.79 14.06
C TYR A 77 -0.79 8.37 12.60
N SER A 78 -1.70 9.03 11.88
CA SER A 78 -1.81 8.84 10.43
C SER A 78 -0.69 9.60 9.75
N ILE A 79 0.15 8.86 9.03
CA ILE A 79 1.29 9.39 8.27
C ILE A 79 0.78 10.12 7.01
N VAL A 80 -0.31 9.61 6.45
CA VAL A 80 -0.92 10.10 5.21
C VAL A 80 -2.42 10.20 5.38
N GLU A 81 -3.05 10.98 4.51
CA GLU A 81 -4.49 10.95 4.37
C GLU A 81 -4.95 9.57 3.86
N ARG A 82 -6.05 9.09 4.46
CA ARG A 82 -6.67 7.83 4.06
C ARG A 82 -7.25 7.96 2.67
N LEU A 83 -7.10 6.91 1.87
CA LEU A 83 -7.76 6.86 0.58
C LEU A 83 -9.30 6.92 0.79
N PRO A 84 -10.04 7.79 0.08
CA PRO A 84 -11.49 7.78 0.15
C PRO A 84 -12.06 6.40 -0.20
N TRP A 85 -13.13 6.00 0.48
CA TRP A 85 -13.72 4.66 0.32
C TRP A 85 -14.09 4.32 -1.13
N TYR A 86 -14.53 5.32 -1.91
CA TYR A 86 -14.91 5.11 -3.32
C TYR A 86 -13.69 4.86 -4.20
N GLN A 87 -12.54 5.47 -3.87
CA GLN A 87 -11.27 5.19 -4.55
C GLN A 87 -10.77 3.79 -4.20
N MET A 88 -10.99 3.35 -2.95
CA MET A 88 -10.67 1.99 -2.53
C MET A 88 -11.52 0.98 -3.30
N ALA A 89 -12.83 1.16 -3.34
CA ALA A 89 -13.73 0.30 -4.11
C ALA A 89 -13.37 0.27 -5.60
N PHE A 90 -13.04 1.43 -6.18
CA PHE A 90 -12.64 1.53 -7.58
C PHE A 90 -11.32 0.81 -7.87
N ALA A 91 -10.35 0.89 -6.96
CA ALA A 91 -9.08 0.21 -7.11
C ALA A 91 -9.22 -1.31 -7.07
N LEU A 92 -10.17 -1.82 -6.27
CA LEU A 92 -10.41 -3.25 -6.05
C LEU A 92 -11.29 -3.89 -7.14
N LEU A 93 -11.75 -3.15 -8.16
CA LEU A 93 -12.54 -3.73 -9.25
C LEU A 93 -11.90 -4.93 -9.96
N PRO A 94 -10.57 -4.97 -10.23
CA PRO A 94 -9.95 -6.15 -10.82
C PRO A 94 -10.03 -7.38 -9.92
N PHE A 95 -10.09 -7.23 -8.59
CA PHE A 95 -10.21 -8.34 -7.65
C PHE A 95 -11.52 -9.13 -7.85
N LEU A 96 -12.55 -8.51 -8.43
CA LEU A 96 -13.80 -9.19 -8.76
C LEU A 96 -13.61 -10.36 -9.74
N LEU A 97 -12.53 -10.38 -10.53
CA LEU A 97 -12.15 -11.53 -11.38
C LEU A 97 -12.11 -12.84 -10.59
N ALA A 98 -11.66 -12.80 -9.33
CA ALA A 98 -11.56 -13.97 -8.46
C ALA A 98 -12.90 -14.70 -8.24
N PHE A 99 -14.03 -14.05 -8.53
CA PHE A 99 -15.38 -14.58 -8.33
C PHE A 99 -16.12 -14.92 -9.63
N ILE A 100 -15.50 -14.68 -10.80
CA ILE A 100 -16.14 -14.85 -12.10
C ILE A 100 -16.05 -16.30 -12.61
N ASP A 101 -15.11 -17.10 -12.09
CA ASP A 101 -14.83 -18.45 -12.61
C ASP A 101 -15.33 -19.60 -11.71
N GLY A 102 -15.81 -20.67 -12.33
CA GLY A 102 -16.35 -21.87 -11.68
C GLY A 102 -15.36 -23.02 -11.50
N GLY A 103 -14.13 -22.90 -12.03
CA GLY A 103 -13.08 -23.92 -11.94
C GLY A 103 -11.92 -23.53 -11.01
N ALA A 104 -11.35 -24.50 -10.29
CA ALA A 104 -10.29 -24.26 -9.29
C ALA A 104 -9.02 -23.60 -9.87
N LEU A 105 -8.59 -23.99 -11.08
CA LEU A 105 -7.41 -23.41 -11.76
C LEU A 105 -7.66 -22.00 -12.28
N GLY A 106 -8.84 -21.77 -12.88
CA GLY A 106 -9.23 -20.45 -13.36
C GLY A 106 -9.41 -19.44 -12.23
N ALA A 107 -9.96 -19.87 -11.10
CA ALA A 107 -10.10 -19.04 -9.89
C ALA A 107 -8.75 -18.60 -9.31
N VAL A 108 -7.72 -19.47 -9.31
CA VAL A 108 -6.37 -19.10 -8.85
C VAL A 108 -5.76 -18.04 -9.77
N LEU A 109 -5.86 -18.23 -11.09
CA LEU A 109 -5.28 -17.31 -12.07
C LEU A 109 -5.98 -15.95 -12.05
N ALA A 110 -7.31 -15.96 -12.00
CA ALA A 110 -8.14 -14.78 -11.82
C ALA A 110 -7.82 -14.04 -10.52
N GLY A 111 -7.61 -14.78 -9.43
CA GLY A 111 -7.22 -14.25 -8.12
C GLY A 111 -5.88 -13.51 -8.16
N VAL A 112 -4.85 -14.11 -8.77
CA VAL A 112 -3.52 -13.48 -8.86
C VAL A 112 -3.56 -12.23 -9.74
N ILE A 113 -4.15 -12.32 -10.93
CA ILE A 113 -4.27 -11.17 -11.85
C ILE A 113 -5.07 -10.04 -11.20
N GLY A 114 -6.22 -10.38 -10.60
CA GLY A 114 -7.08 -9.43 -9.92
C GLY A 114 -6.40 -8.75 -8.72
N ALA A 115 -5.66 -9.50 -7.90
CA ALA A 115 -4.92 -8.96 -6.77
C ALA A 115 -3.80 -8.00 -7.21
N VAL A 116 -2.98 -8.40 -8.18
CA VAL A 116 -1.87 -7.57 -8.67
C VAL A 116 -2.39 -6.29 -9.33
N ALA A 117 -3.41 -6.39 -10.18
CA ALA A 117 -4.01 -5.22 -10.82
C ALA A 117 -4.65 -4.26 -9.80
N SER A 118 -5.30 -4.81 -8.76
CA SER A 118 -5.86 -3.99 -7.68
C SER A 118 -4.79 -3.25 -6.88
N LEU A 119 -3.66 -3.90 -6.60
CA LEU A 119 -2.51 -3.27 -5.94
C LEU A 119 -1.92 -2.14 -6.80
N LEU A 120 -1.78 -2.35 -8.11
CA LEU A 120 -1.33 -1.31 -9.04
C LEU A 120 -2.30 -0.12 -9.06
N ASN A 121 -3.60 -0.37 -9.04
CA ASN A 121 -4.60 0.70 -8.98
C ASN A 121 -4.49 1.51 -7.68
N LEU A 122 -4.28 0.85 -6.53
CA LEU A 122 -4.07 1.56 -5.26
C LEU A 122 -2.83 2.45 -5.30
N LEU A 123 -1.73 1.98 -5.90
CA LEU A 123 -0.51 2.77 -6.09
C LEU A 123 -0.76 4.01 -6.96
N ILE A 124 -1.47 3.83 -8.07
CA ILE A 124 -1.84 4.92 -8.98
C ILE A 124 -2.71 5.96 -8.26
N LEU A 125 -3.71 5.53 -7.48
CA LEU A 125 -4.62 6.44 -6.79
C LEU A 125 -3.93 7.23 -5.68
N ARG A 126 -2.93 6.64 -5.02
CA ARG A 126 -2.10 7.27 -3.99
C ARG A 126 -1.03 8.20 -4.53
N ASN A 127 -0.69 8.12 -5.81
CA ASN A 127 0.31 8.98 -6.38
C ASN A 127 -0.32 10.31 -6.83
N ASP A 128 -0.06 11.36 -6.06
CA ASP A 128 -0.59 12.70 -6.32
C ASP A 128 -0.01 13.35 -7.59
N GLN A 129 1.11 12.85 -8.12
CA GLN A 129 1.70 13.35 -9.37
C GLN A 129 0.76 13.19 -10.57
N PHE A 130 -0.17 12.22 -10.51
CA PHE A 130 -1.10 11.93 -11.60
C PHE A 130 -2.40 12.77 -11.54
N GLY A 131 -2.61 13.61 -10.52
CA GLY A 131 -3.78 14.50 -10.43
C GLY A 131 -5.11 13.78 -10.75
N LYS A 132 -5.83 14.23 -11.80
CA LYS A 132 -7.07 13.59 -12.28
C LYS A 132 -6.85 12.47 -13.30
N ILE A 133 -5.68 12.40 -13.96
CA ILE A 133 -5.42 11.35 -14.97
C ILE A 133 -5.27 9.95 -14.35
N LYS A 134 -5.03 9.88 -13.03
CA LYS A 134 -4.97 8.63 -12.27
C LYS A 134 -6.19 7.72 -12.46
N TYR A 135 -7.39 8.28 -12.61
CA TYR A 135 -8.59 7.48 -12.85
C TYR A 135 -8.55 6.77 -14.21
N LEU A 136 -8.00 7.42 -15.24
CA LEU A 136 -7.85 6.83 -16.57
C LEU A 136 -6.81 5.69 -16.55
N TYR A 137 -5.72 5.86 -15.80
CA TYR A 137 -4.76 4.78 -15.58
C TYR A 137 -5.37 3.57 -14.86
N VAL A 138 -6.18 3.81 -13.83
CA VAL A 138 -6.91 2.73 -13.12
C VAL A 138 -7.86 1.98 -14.05
N ILE A 139 -8.60 2.69 -14.91
CA ILE A 139 -9.46 2.07 -15.92
C ILE A 139 -8.63 1.20 -16.86
N ASN A 140 -7.52 1.71 -17.37
CA ASN A 140 -6.65 0.97 -18.29
C ASN A 140 -6.07 -0.29 -17.64
N VAL A 141 -5.54 -0.20 -16.42
CA VAL A 141 -5.04 -1.37 -15.67
C VAL A 141 -6.14 -2.40 -15.48
N THR A 142 -7.36 -1.96 -15.15
CA THR A 142 -8.51 -2.85 -14.99
C THR A 142 -8.85 -3.55 -16.31
N LEU A 143 -8.94 -2.83 -17.43
CA LEU A 143 -9.22 -3.43 -18.74
C LEU A 143 -8.15 -4.45 -19.16
N ILE A 144 -6.87 -4.11 -18.94
CA ILE A 144 -5.74 -5.02 -19.21
C ILE A 144 -5.85 -6.28 -18.36
N ALA A 145 -6.17 -6.15 -17.07
CA ALA A 145 -6.32 -7.31 -16.18
C ALA A 145 -7.40 -8.28 -16.67
N TYR A 146 -8.57 -7.77 -17.07
CA TYR A 146 -9.65 -8.59 -17.62
C TYR A 146 -9.23 -9.23 -18.96
N ALA A 147 -8.61 -8.47 -19.86
CA ALA A 147 -8.13 -8.99 -21.15
C ALA A 147 -7.08 -10.09 -20.96
N SER A 148 -6.12 -9.89 -20.04
CA SER A 148 -5.10 -10.89 -19.70
C SER A 148 -5.72 -12.16 -19.14
N TYR A 149 -6.70 -12.04 -18.23
CA TYR A 149 -7.39 -13.21 -17.67
C TYR A 149 -8.05 -14.05 -18.78
N PHE A 150 -8.90 -13.44 -19.63
CA PHE A 150 -9.58 -14.18 -20.70
C PHE A 150 -8.60 -14.77 -21.72
N PHE A 151 -7.49 -14.08 -21.99
CA PHE A 151 -6.43 -14.60 -22.86
C PHE A 151 -5.80 -15.87 -22.28
N TYR A 152 -5.37 -15.84 -21.01
CA TYR A 152 -4.77 -17.01 -20.36
C TYR A 152 -5.77 -18.16 -20.19
N GLU A 153 -7.01 -17.84 -19.84
CA GLU A 153 -8.09 -18.83 -19.72
C GLU A 153 -8.30 -19.57 -21.05
N ALA A 154 -8.35 -18.86 -22.18
CA ALA A 154 -8.47 -19.45 -23.51
C ALA A 154 -7.29 -20.36 -23.84
N MET A 155 -6.04 -19.91 -23.56
CA MET A 155 -4.84 -20.72 -23.79
C MET A 155 -4.83 -22.00 -22.95
N ILE A 156 -5.24 -21.94 -21.69
CA ILE A 156 -5.27 -23.11 -20.80
C ILE A 156 -6.31 -24.12 -21.27
N LYS A 157 -7.50 -23.65 -21.69
CA LYS A 157 -8.55 -24.53 -22.23
C LYS A 157 -8.11 -25.23 -23.51
N GLU A 158 -7.40 -24.52 -24.39
CA GLU A 158 -6.84 -25.11 -25.62
C GLU A 158 -5.73 -26.12 -25.31
N TRP A 159 -4.93 -25.90 -24.26
CA TRP A 159 -3.86 -26.83 -23.88
C TRP A 159 -4.36 -28.12 -23.21
N ILE A 160 -5.51 -28.07 -22.53
CA ILE A 160 -6.08 -29.21 -21.79
C ILE A 160 -6.94 -30.12 -22.70
N ASN A 161 -7.52 -29.58 -23.78
CA ASN A 161 -8.33 -30.33 -24.75
C ASN A 161 -7.48 -31.00 -25.82
#